data_AF-A0A3R9S8Q2-F1
#
_entry.id   AF-A0A3R9S8Q2-F1
#
_cell.length_a   1.000
_cell.length_b   1.000
_cell.length_c   1.000
_cell.angle_alpha   90.00
_cell.angle_beta   90.00
_cell.angle_gamma   90.00
#
_symmetry.space_group_name_H-M   'P 1'
#
loop_
_entity.id
_entity.type
_entity.pdbx_description
1 polymer ?
#
loop_
_entity_poly.entity_id
_entity_poly.type
_entity_poly.pdbx_seq_one_letter_code
_entity_poly.pdbx_strand_id
1 'polypeptide(L)'
;TLMRETGASMERAAFIGGLFQFGGVVSALFIGWAMDKFNPNRVIAIFYFAAGLFAIAVGQSLGNSTLLAVLVLCAGIAINGAQSSMPALSARFYPTQCRATGVSWMTGIGRFGAVFGAWIGAVLLGNDWSFTAILSLLLIPATAAAVAVFIKSIVAHTDAT
;
A
#
# COMPACT_ATOMS: atom_id res chain seq x y z
N THR A 1 0.84 -0.13 -24.17
CA THR A 1 0.19 -0.41 -25.47
C THR A 1 -1.12 -1.20 -25.35
N LEU A 2 -1.56 -1.62 -24.15
CA LEU A 2 -2.89 -2.20 -23.88
C LEU A 2 -4.00 -1.18 -23.50
N MET A 3 -3.63 0.10 -23.27
CA MET A 3 -4.58 1.16 -22.87
C MET A 3 -5.23 1.90 -24.04
N ARG A 4 -5.02 1.44 -25.29
CA ARG A 4 -5.53 2.09 -26.51
C ARG A 4 -6.78 1.44 -27.11
N GLU A 5 -7.17 0.25 -26.68
CA GLU A 5 -8.25 -0.52 -27.32
C GLU A 5 -9.62 -0.42 -26.63
N THR A 6 -9.73 0.21 -25.44
CA THR A 6 -10.99 0.22 -24.68
C THR A 6 -11.77 1.53 -24.71
N GLY A 7 -11.35 2.56 -25.47
CA GLY A 7 -12.12 3.81 -25.63
C GLY A 7 -12.34 4.64 -24.35
N ALA A 8 -11.90 4.15 -23.18
CA ALA A 8 -11.82 4.92 -21.95
C ALA A 8 -10.63 5.89 -22.08
N SER A 9 -10.95 7.16 -22.37
CA SER A 9 -10.02 8.26 -22.61
C SER A 9 -8.74 8.19 -21.76
N MET A 10 -7.59 8.14 -22.42
CA MET A 10 -6.23 8.20 -21.83
C MET A 10 -6.09 9.30 -20.77
N GLU A 11 -6.82 10.39 -20.93
CA GLU A 11 -6.97 11.48 -19.97
C GLU A 11 -7.53 11.04 -18.60
N ARG A 12 -8.54 10.16 -18.56
CA ARG A 12 -9.11 9.63 -17.31
C ARG A 12 -8.12 8.74 -16.58
N ALA A 13 -7.41 7.87 -17.29
CA ALA A 13 -6.39 7.03 -16.67
C ALA A 13 -5.22 7.87 -16.11
N ALA A 14 -4.81 8.91 -16.84
CA ALA A 14 -3.81 9.86 -16.38
C ALA A 14 -4.31 10.65 -15.15
N PHE A 15 -5.56 11.08 -15.14
CA PHE A 15 -6.18 11.79 -14.02
C PHE A 15 -6.28 10.91 -12.76
N ILE A 16 -6.76 9.66 -12.92
CA ILE A 16 -6.86 8.67 -11.83
C ILE A 16 -5.47 8.32 -11.30
N GLY A 17 -4.49 8.12 -12.18
CA GLY A 17 -3.10 7.89 -11.80
C GLY A 17 -2.48 9.09 -11.08
N GLY A 18 -2.82 10.31 -11.51
CA GLY A 18 -2.41 11.55 -10.86
C GLY A 18 -3.00 11.70 -9.45
N LEU A 19 -4.29 11.39 -9.28
CA LEU A 19 -4.95 11.37 -7.97
C LEU A 19 -4.31 10.38 -7.00
N PHE A 20 -3.94 9.19 -7.49
CA PHE A 20 -3.24 8.19 -6.67
C PHE A 20 -1.91 8.74 -6.11
N GLN A 21 -1.11 9.40 -6.96
CA GLN A 21 0.18 9.99 -6.56
C GLN A 21 0.00 11.21 -5.66
N PHE A 22 -1.01 12.04 -5.94
CA PHE A 22 -1.38 13.16 -5.07
C PHE A 22 -1.77 12.68 -3.67
N GLY A 23 -2.51 11.57 -3.58
CA GLY A 23 -2.81 10.91 -2.32
C GLY A 23 -1.55 10.52 -1.53
N GLY A 24 -0.46 10.17 -2.22
CA GLY A 24 0.83 9.88 -1.59
C GLY A 24 1.50 11.09 -0.93
N VAL A 25 1.35 12.29 -1.51
CA VAL A 25 1.87 13.53 -0.89
C VAL A 25 1.08 13.86 0.38
N VAL A 26 -0.25 13.76 0.30
CA VAL A 26 -1.14 14.01 1.44
C VAL A 26 -0.90 13.01 2.57
N SER A 27 -0.67 11.73 2.23
CA SER A 27 -0.46 10.69 3.24
C SER A 27 0.85 10.81 3.99
N ALA A 28 1.92 11.29 3.36
CA ALA A 28 3.20 11.48 4.03
C ALA A 28 3.07 12.45 5.23
N LEU A 29 2.32 13.54 5.05
CA LEU A 29 2.06 14.51 6.12
C LEU A 29 1.15 13.92 7.21
N PHE A 30 0.04 13.27 6.81
CA PHE A 30 -0.93 12.73 7.75
C PHE A 30 -0.37 11.57 8.57
N ILE A 31 0.37 10.67 7.94
CA ILE A 31 0.88 9.46 8.59
C ILE A 31 2.10 9.78 9.46
N GLY A 32 2.95 10.72 9.06
CA GLY A 32 4.04 11.23 9.89
C GLY A 32 3.50 11.81 11.19
N TRP A 33 2.51 12.72 11.09
CA TRP A 33 1.83 13.26 12.26
C TRP A 33 1.13 12.19 13.12
N ALA A 34 0.47 11.21 12.49
CA ALA A 34 -0.18 10.12 13.20
C ALA A 34 0.83 9.20 13.92
N MET A 35 2.00 8.95 13.34
CA MET A 35 3.08 8.17 13.96
C MET A 35 3.75 8.89 15.13
N ASP A 36 3.72 10.22 15.15
CA ASP A 36 4.24 11.02 16.26
C ASP A 36 3.26 11.06 17.42
N LYS A 37 1.95 11.10 17.15
CA LYS A 37 0.90 11.18 18.18
C LYS A 37 0.44 9.83 18.73
N PHE A 38 0.48 8.77 17.92
CA PHE A 38 -0.03 7.44 18.27
C PHE A 38 1.05 6.36 18.15
N ASN A 39 0.73 5.14 18.59
CA ASN A 39 1.63 3.99 18.46
C ASN A 39 1.96 3.71 16.98
N PRO A 40 3.22 3.86 16.54
CA PRO A 40 3.60 3.79 15.13
C PRO A 40 3.26 2.45 14.49
N ASN A 41 3.45 1.35 15.23
CA ASN A 41 3.11 0.00 14.74
C ASN A 41 1.61 -0.13 14.45
N ARG A 42 0.73 0.37 15.34
CA ARG A 42 -0.73 0.28 15.16
C ARG A 42 -1.21 1.13 13.99
N VAL A 43 -0.66 2.34 13.85
CA VAL A 43 -0.97 3.23 12.72
C VAL A 43 -0.64 2.54 11.40
N ILE A 44 0.57 1.98 11.27
CA ILE A 44 1.00 1.31 10.04
C ILE A 44 0.15 0.08 9.73
N ALA A 45 -0.20 -0.73 10.74
CA ALA A 45 -1.08 -1.88 10.56
C ALA A 45 -2.47 -1.50 10.03
N ILE A 46 -3.07 -0.43 10.58
CA ILE A 46 -4.38 0.08 10.13
C ILE A 46 -4.30 0.56 8.68
N PHE A 47 -3.25 1.28 8.31
CA PHE A 47 -3.07 1.78 6.94
C PHE A 47 -2.86 0.65 5.93
N TYR A 48 -2.11 -0.40 6.28
CA TYR A 48 -1.98 -1.61 5.44
C TYR A 48 -3.32 -2.34 5.26
N PHE A 49 -4.09 -2.47 6.33
CA PHE A 49 -5.41 -3.10 6.25
C PHE A 49 -6.38 -2.25 5.39
N ALA A 50 -6.41 -0.93 5.62
CA ALA A 50 -7.21 0.01 4.86
C ALA A 50 -6.83 0.00 3.36
N ALA A 51 -5.54 -0.11 3.03
CA ALA A 51 -5.08 -0.24 1.65
C ALA A 51 -5.68 -1.47 0.94
N GLY A 52 -5.71 -2.63 1.60
CA GLY A 52 -6.35 -3.83 1.06
C GLY A 52 -7.86 -3.68 0.88
N LEU A 53 -8.54 -3.03 1.83
CA LEU A 53 -9.98 -2.78 1.75
C LEU A 53 -10.32 -1.81 0.60
N PHE A 54 -9.53 -0.74 0.44
CA PHE A 54 -9.68 0.19 -0.67
C PHE A 54 -9.36 -0.46 -2.02
N ALA A 55 -8.39 -1.38 -2.09
CA ALA A 55 -8.12 -2.12 -3.32
C ALA A 55 -9.34 -2.95 -3.78
N ILE A 56 -10.02 -3.64 -2.86
CA ILE A 56 -11.29 -4.33 -3.18
C ILE A 56 -12.35 -3.34 -3.62
N ALA A 57 -12.53 -2.24 -2.87
CA ALA A 57 -13.55 -1.25 -3.16
C ALA A 57 -13.37 -0.63 -4.56
N VAL A 58 -12.12 -0.34 -4.95
CA VAL A 58 -11.75 0.11 -6.30
C VAL A 58 -12.15 -0.96 -7.33
N GLY A 59 -11.85 -2.24 -7.07
CA GLY A 59 -12.19 -3.36 -7.96
C GLY A 59 -13.69 -3.62 -8.15
N GLN A 60 -14.53 -3.23 -7.18
CA GLN A 60 -15.99 -3.35 -7.27
C GLN A 60 -16.64 -2.10 -7.90
N SER A 61 -15.96 -0.95 -7.88
CA SER A 61 -16.53 0.34 -8.25
C SER A 61 -16.17 0.81 -9.67
N LEU A 62 -15.74 -0.11 -10.56
CA LEU A 62 -15.34 0.24 -11.93
C LEU A 62 -16.47 0.88 -12.75
N GLY A 63 -17.74 0.69 -12.36
CA GLY A 63 -18.90 1.26 -13.03
C GLY A 63 -19.21 2.74 -12.72
N ASN A 64 -18.63 3.33 -11.66
CA ASN A 64 -18.94 4.70 -11.24
C ASN A 64 -17.68 5.57 -11.16
N SER A 65 -17.52 6.50 -12.12
CA SER A 65 -16.28 7.28 -12.29
C SER A 65 -15.95 8.19 -11.10
N THR A 66 -16.95 8.82 -10.48
CA THR A 66 -16.73 9.72 -9.33
C THR A 66 -16.33 8.92 -8.10
N LEU A 67 -17.00 7.80 -7.84
CA LEU A 67 -16.67 6.92 -6.72
C LEU A 67 -15.27 6.32 -6.87
N LEU A 68 -14.91 5.92 -8.09
CA LEU A 68 -13.59 5.36 -8.38
C LEU A 68 -12.46 6.38 -8.15
N ALA A 69 -12.64 7.65 -8.55
CA ALA A 69 -11.65 8.70 -8.29
C ALA A 69 -11.38 8.91 -6.79
N VAL A 70 -12.45 8.93 -5.97
CA VAL A 70 -12.35 9.06 -4.50
C VAL A 70 -11.69 7.83 -3.89
N LEU A 71 -12.09 6.63 -4.30
CA LEU A 71 -11.53 5.38 -3.79
C LEU A 71 -10.05 5.22 -4.15
N VAL A 72 -9.64 5.62 -5.36
CA VAL A 72 -8.24 5.60 -5.78
C VAL A 72 -7.41 6.62 -5.00
N LEU A 73 -7.96 7.80 -4.72
CA LEU A 73 -7.31 8.77 -3.84
C LEU A 73 -7.10 8.18 -2.44
N CYS A 74 -8.13 7.58 -1.84
CA CYS A 74 -8.04 6.91 -0.53
C CYS A 74 -7.06 5.73 -0.54
N ALA A 75 -7.08 4.91 -1.59
CA ALA A 75 -6.12 3.83 -1.78
C ALA A 75 -4.69 4.36 -1.90
N GLY A 76 -4.49 5.45 -2.65
CA GLY A 76 -3.20 6.14 -2.79
C GLY A 76 -2.70 6.66 -1.46
N ILE A 77 -3.57 7.28 -0.65
CA ILE A 77 -3.23 7.73 0.70
C ILE A 77 -2.79 6.53 1.56
N ALA A 78 -3.56 5.44 1.56
CA ALA A 78 -3.30 4.27 2.38
C ALA A 78 -1.98 3.55 1.99
N ILE A 79 -1.81 3.25 0.70
CA ILE A 79 -0.65 2.50 0.17
C ILE A 79 0.63 3.31 0.31
N ASN A 80 0.65 4.55 -0.19
CA ASN A 80 1.86 5.38 -0.12
C ASN A 80 2.19 5.78 1.32
N GLY A 81 1.18 5.98 2.18
CA GLY A 81 1.38 6.24 3.59
C GLY A 81 2.06 5.05 4.28
N ALA A 82 1.53 3.85 4.08
CA ALA A 82 2.12 2.63 4.63
C ALA A 82 3.55 2.37 4.13
N GLN A 83 3.82 2.63 2.85
CA GLN A 83 5.16 2.45 2.27
C GLN A 83 6.17 3.48 2.78
N SER A 84 5.79 4.76 2.89
CA SER A 84 6.69 5.83 3.36
C SER A 84 7.01 5.75 4.85
N SER A 85 6.09 5.23 5.67
CA SER A 85 6.24 5.09 7.12
C SER A 85 7.07 3.88 7.55
N MET A 86 7.12 2.82 6.73
CA MET A 86 7.79 1.56 7.08
C MET A 86 9.33 1.69 7.25
N PRO A 87 10.07 2.46 6.44
CA PRO A 87 11.48 2.78 6.69
C PRO A 87 11.72 3.54 8.00
N ALA A 88 10.85 4.50 8.33
CA ALA A 88 10.94 5.24 9.58
C ALA A 88 10.68 4.34 10.79
N LEU A 89 9.72 3.41 10.65
CA LEU A 89 9.46 2.40 11.67
C LEU A 89 10.68 1.49 11.87
N SER A 90 11.26 0.92 10.82
CA SER A 90 12.40 0.01 10.94
C SER A 90 13.65 0.69 11.51
N ALA A 91 13.88 1.95 11.14
CA ALA A 91 14.98 2.75 11.68
C ALA A 91 14.95 2.87 13.22
N ARG A 92 13.76 2.88 13.84
CA ARG A 92 13.61 2.93 15.30
C ARG A 92 14.05 1.65 16.01
N PHE A 93 14.08 0.50 15.32
CA PHE A 93 14.47 -0.78 15.91
C PHE A 93 15.96 -1.09 15.80
N TYR A 94 16.66 -0.51 14.83
CA TYR A 94 18.08 -0.78 14.64
C TYR A 94 18.97 0.21 15.41
N PRO A 95 20.06 -0.28 16.06
CA PRO A 95 21.06 0.59 16.66
C PRO A 95 21.70 1.46 15.58
N THR A 96 22.15 2.66 15.97
CA THR A 96 22.61 3.72 15.06
C THR A 96 23.68 3.23 14.07
N GLN A 97 24.54 2.32 14.50
CA GLN A 97 25.62 1.77 13.67
C GLN A 97 25.14 0.90 12.51
N CYS A 98 24.01 0.21 12.67
CA CYS A 98 23.49 -0.74 11.66
C CYS A 98 22.17 -0.27 11.03
N ARG A 99 21.69 0.92 11.39
CA ARG A 99 20.38 1.46 10.97
C ARG A 99 20.26 1.60 9.45
N ALA A 100 21.27 2.17 8.81
CA ALA A 100 21.28 2.36 7.35
C ALA A 100 21.19 1.02 6.61
N THR A 101 21.97 0.02 7.04
CA THR A 101 22.00 -1.32 6.44
C THR A 101 20.68 -2.05 6.66
N GLY A 102 20.11 -2.01 7.87
CA GLY A 102 18.83 -2.66 8.18
C GLY A 102 17.65 -2.08 7.38
N VAL A 103 17.55 -0.75 7.29
CA VAL A 103 16.50 -0.07 6.50
C VAL A 103 16.66 -0.37 5.00
N SER A 104 17.90 -0.43 4.52
CA SER A 104 18.19 -0.76 3.11
C SER A 104 17.78 -2.19 2.75
N TRP A 105 18.07 -3.17 3.61
CA TRP A 105 17.64 -4.56 3.42
C TRP A 105 16.12 -4.70 3.42
N MET A 106 15.44 -4.06 4.37
CA MET A 106 13.98 -4.04 4.43
C MET A 106 13.38 -3.50 3.12
N THR A 107 13.91 -2.39 2.62
CA THR A 107 13.44 -1.76 1.38
C THR A 107 13.78 -2.62 0.15
N GLY A 108 14.96 -3.26 0.14
CA GLY A 108 15.39 -4.17 -0.91
C GLY A 108 14.46 -5.36 -1.07
N ILE A 109 14.09 -6.01 0.03
CA ILE A 109 13.11 -7.12 0.03
C ILE A 109 11.75 -6.65 -0.52
N GLY A 110 11.31 -5.44 -0.16
CA GLY A 110 10.08 -4.84 -0.68
C GLY A 110 10.05 -4.73 -2.21
N ARG A 111 11.21 -4.47 -2.85
CA ARG A 111 11.31 -4.40 -4.32
C ARG A 111 11.14 -5.75 -4.99
N PHE A 112 11.65 -6.83 -4.39
CA PHE A 112 11.37 -8.18 -4.90
C PHE A 112 9.87 -8.48 -4.86
N GLY A 113 9.18 -8.08 -3.78
CA GLY A 113 7.73 -8.18 -3.70
C GLY A 113 7.00 -7.42 -4.82
N ALA A 114 7.49 -6.23 -5.19
CA ALA A 114 6.93 -5.48 -6.32
C ALA A 114 7.13 -6.19 -7.67
N VAL A 115 8.32 -6.79 -7.89
CA VAL A 115 8.62 -7.54 -9.12
C VAL A 115 7.73 -8.79 -9.22
N PHE A 116 7.69 -9.61 -8.17
CA PHE A 116 6.85 -10.81 -8.15
C PHE A 116 5.36 -10.46 -8.21
N GLY A 117 4.93 -9.38 -7.55
CA GLY A 117 3.55 -8.90 -7.59
C GLY A 117 3.13 -8.46 -9.00
N ALA A 118 3.97 -7.70 -9.70
CA ALA A 118 3.71 -7.31 -11.08
C ALA A 118 3.71 -8.52 -12.03
N TRP A 119 4.63 -9.47 -11.83
CA TRP A 119 4.70 -10.70 -12.62
C TRP A 119 3.45 -11.58 -12.43
N ILE A 120 3.05 -11.85 -11.17
CA ILE A 120 1.83 -12.61 -10.86
C ILE A 120 0.61 -11.87 -11.43
N GLY A 121 0.52 -10.55 -11.26
CA GLY A 121 -0.55 -9.74 -11.83
C GLY A 121 -0.63 -9.85 -13.37
N ALA A 122 0.51 -9.82 -14.06
CA ALA A 122 0.58 -9.98 -15.51
C ALA A 122 0.17 -11.39 -15.95
N VAL A 123 0.61 -12.45 -15.24
CA VAL A 123 0.22 -13.84 -15.52
C VAL A 123 -1.29 -14.02 -15.32
N LEU A 124 -1.87 -13.50 -14.24
CA LEU A 124 -3.31 -13.58 -13.97
C LEU A 124 -4.13 -12.84 -15.05
N LEU A 125 -3.69 -11.64 -15.45
CA LEU A 125 -4.30 -10.93 -16.57
C LEU A 125 -4.22 -11.72 -17.88
N GLY A 126 -3.12 -12.44 -18.11
CA GLY A 126 -2.94 -13.32 -19.27
C GLY A 126 -3.79 -14.59 -19.25
N ASN A 127 -4.40 -14.94 -18.11
CA ASN A 127 -5.34 -16.07 -17.95
C ASN A 127 -6.81 -15.61 -17.97
N ASP A 128 -7.10 -14.42 -18.50
CA ASP A 128 -8.45 -13.83 -18.56
C ASP A 128 -9.14 -13.64 -17.18
N TRP A 129 -8.35 -13.55 -16.10
CA TRP A 129 -8.93 -13.24 -14.79
C TRP A 129 -9.50 -11.82 -14.76
N SER A 130 -10.69 -11.69 -14.18
CA SER A 130 -11.33 -10.38 -14.00
C SER A 130 -10.46 -9.46 -13.13
N PHE A 131 -10.40 -8.18 -13.51
CA PHE A 131 -9.68 -7.14 -12.77
C PHE A 131 -10.13 -7.06 -11.29
N THR A 132 -11.42 -7.25 -11.04
CA THR A 132 -11.98 -7.32 -9.68
C THR A 132 -11.40 -8.48 -8.88
N ALA A 133 -11.19 -9.65 -9.49
CA ALA A 133 -10.61 -10.80 -8.84
C ALA A 133 -9.14 -10.55 -8.47
N ILE A 134 -8.37 -9.95 -9.38
CA ILE A 134 -6.96 -9.59 -9.15
C ILE A 134 -6.84 -8.58 -8.01
N LEU A 135 -7.67 -7.53 -8.00
CA LEU A 135 -7.67 -6.55 -6.91
C LEU A 135 -8.16 -7.13 -5.59
N SER A 136 -9.07 -8.10 -5.61
CA SER A 136 -9.48 -8.80 -4.38
C SER A 136 -8.35 -9.65 -3.79
N LEU A 137 -7.48 -10.21 -4.65
CA LEU A 137 -6.32 -10.99 -4.23
C LEU A 137 -5.31 -10.14 -3.45
N LEU A 138 -5.23 -8.82 -3.70
CA LEU A 138 -4.36 -7.89 -2.97
C LEU A 138 -4.74 -7.73 -1.49
N LEU A 139 -5.97 -8.09 -1.09
CA LEU A 139 -6.35 -8.09 0.32
C LEU A 139 -5.52 -9.12 1.11
N ILE A 140 -5.16 -10.26 0.52
CA ILE A 140 -4.41 -11.32 1.19
C ILE A 140 -3.03 -10.83 1.67
N PRO A 141 -2.14 -10.29 0.80
CA PRO A 141 -0.86 -9.77 1.26
C PRO A 141 -1.01 -8.52 2.13
N ALA A 142 -2.02 -7.67 1.90
CA ALA A 142 -2.27 -6.49 2.72
C ALA A 142 -2.67 -6.85 4.16
N THR A 143 -3.56 -7.84 4.33
CA THR A 143 -3.97 -8.35 5.64
C THR A 143 -2.84 -9.12 6.32
N ALA A 144 -2.08 -9.93 5.58
CA ALA A 144 -0.90 -10.60 6.12
C ALA A 144 0.13 -9.59 6.65
N ALA A 145 0.39 -8.50 5.91
CA ALA A 145 1.27 -7.43 6.36
C ALA A 145 0.72 -6.72 7.61
N ALA A 146 -0.59 -6.40 7.63
CA ALA A 146 -1.24 -5.79 8.79
C ALA A 146 -1.14 -6.67 10.04
N VAL A 147 -1.38 -7.98 9.90
CA VAL A 147 -1.26 -8.96 10.99
C VAL A 147 0.19 -9.07 11.47
N ALA A 148 1.16 -9.15 10.57
CA ALA A 148 2.58 -9.20 10.94
C ALA A 148 3.02 -7.96 11.73
N VAL A 149 2.60 -6.76 11.29
CA VAL A 149 2.89 -5.50 12.00
C VAL A 149 2.15 -5.45 13.34
N PHE A 150 0.93 -5.99 13.42
CA PHE A 150 0.16 -6.05 14.66
C PHE A 150 0.79 -7.01 15.69
N ILE A 151 1.20 -8.22 15.27
CA ILE A 151 1.92 -9.18 16.13
C ILE A 151 3.21 -8.54 16.64
N LYS A 152 3.97 -7.88 15.75
CA LYS A 152 5.16 -7.11 16.15
C LYS A 152 4.81 -6.06 17.21
N SER A 153 3.70 -5.35 17.07
CA SER A 153 3.27 -4.34 18.05
C SER A 153 3.04 -4.94 19.43
N ILE A 154 2.60 -6.20 19.53
CA ILE A 154 2.36 -6.87 20.82
C ILE A 154 3.70 -7.25 21.46
N VAL A 155 4.60 -7.85 20.68
CA VAL A 155 5.93 -8.30 21.18
C VAL A 155 6.79 -7.12 21.63
N ALA A 156 6.80 -6.02 20.87
CA ALA A 156 7.60 -4.84 21.21
C ALA A 156 7.11 -4.09 22.47
N HIS A 157 5.88 -4.33 22.94
CA HIS A 157 5.41 -3.83 24.24
C HIS A 157 5.89 -4.68 25.41
N THR A 158 6.15 -5.98 25.19
CA THR A 158 6.62 -6.91 26.23
C THR A 158 8.07 -6.62 26.63
N ASP A 159 8.91 -6.11 25.72
CA ASP A 159 10.31 -5.78 26.02
C ASP A 159 10.49 -4.46 26.79
N ALA A 160 9.41 -3.69 26.98
CA ALA A 160 9.42 -2.38 27.65
C ALA A 160 8.88 -2.42 29.09
N THR A 161 8.50 -3.60 29.60
CA THR A 161 8.09 -3.84 30.99
C THR A 161 9.10 -4.73 31.69
#